data_AF-A0A553KSJ1-F1
#
_entry.id   AF-A0A553KSJ1-F1
#
_cell.length_a   1.000
_cell.length_b   1.000
_cell.length_c   1.000
_cell.angle_alpha   90.00
_cell.angle_beta   90.00
_cell.angle_gamma   90.00
#
_symmetry.space_group_name_H-M   'P 1'
#
loop_
_entity.id
_entity.type
_entity.pdbx_description
1 polymer ?
#
loop_
_entity_poly.entity_id
_entity_poly.type
_entity_poly.pdbx_seq_one_letter_code
_entity_poly.pdbx_strand_id
1 'polypeptide(L)'
;MKRVFIAGDAYSTRFFELPLEDEELSLMPYLHAASYHVARFALIMRDGGLANIGIRAGDALLIADFSLEPVRGRPVLVRQEGQYIVRIAADVNPVECVFAAAKEGVAPLVLPSENIRIVGVVSGIISPPYETGRIGDGDAGEALF
;
A
#
# COMPACT_ATOMS: atom_id res chain seq x y z
N MET A 1 -13.38 5.99 -14.42
CA MET A 1 -12.19 5.83 -13.55
C MET A 1 -12.66 5.70 -12.12
N LYS A 2 -11.96 4.90 -11.29
CA LYS A 2 -12.25 4.73 -9.86
C LYS A 2 -11.39 5.70 -9.04
N ARG A 3 -11.97 6.32 -8.02
CA ARG A 3 -11.22 7.10 -7.02
C ARG A 3 -10.60 6.15 -5.99
N VAL A 4 -9.31 6.29 -5.71
CA VAL A 4 -8.58 5.53 -4.69
C VAL A 4 -7.95 6.51 -3.72
N PHE A 5 -8.45 6.56 -2.48
CA PHE A 5 -8.01 7.50 -1.47
C PHE A 5 -6.61 7.19 -0.96
N ILE A 6 -5.81 8.23 -0.73
CA ILE A 6 -4.44 8.14 -0.22
C ILE A 6 -4.53 8.14 1.30
N ALA A 7 -4.36 6.97 1.92
CA ALA A 7 -4.54 6.75 3.35
C ALA A 7 -3.35 7.24 4.19
N GLY A 8 -2.21 7.54 3.56
CA GLY A 8 -1.03 8.03 4.23
C GLY A 8 0.27 7.57 3.57
N ASP A 9 1.33 7.56 4.37
CA ASP A 9 2.66 7.20 3.95
C ASP A 9 2.96 5.72 4.24
N ALA A 10 3.80 5.12 3.40
CA ALA A 10 4.32 3.77 3.54
C ALA A 10 5.85 3.76 3.64
N TYR A 11 6.34 2.80 4.41
CA TYR A 11 7.76 2.54 4.59
C TYR A 11 8.02 1.05 4.42
N SER A 12 9.17 0.72 3.83
CA SER A 12 9.68 -0.63 3.81
C SER A 12 10.79 -0.83 4.82
N THR A 13 11.51 0.20 5.27
CA THR A 13 12.64 0.01 6.19
C THR A 13 12.29 0.17 7.66
N ARG A 14 11.07 0.58 7.99
CA ARG A 14 10.59 0.76 9.37
C ARG A 14 9.10 0.51 9.48
N PHE A 15 8.65 0.14 10.67
CA PHE A 15 7.23 0.12 11.00
C PHE A 15 6.67 1.55 11.07
N PHE A 16 5.39 1.70 10.75
CA PHE A 16 4.67 2.97 10.77
C PHE A 16 3.24 2.79 11.24
N GLU A 17 2.62 3.87 11.70
CA GLU A 17 1.20 3.90 12.05
C GLU A 17 0.36 4.32 10.85
N LEU A 18 -0.84 3.76 10.73
CA LEU A 18 -1.83 4.16 9.74
C LEU A 18 -3.08 4.66 10.44
N PRO A 19 -3.56 5.88 10.14
CA PRO A 19 -4.83 6.39 10.62
C PRO A 19 -5.97 5.77 9.81
N LEU A 20 -6.18 4.46 9.95
CA LEU A 20 -7.28 3.74 9.31
C LEU A 20 -8.49 3.73 10.25
N GLU A 21 -9.16 4.87 10.37
CA GLU A 21 -10.56 4.90 10.76
C GLU A 21 -11.39 5.11 9.47
N ASP A 22 -12.19 4.11 9.11
CA ASP A 22 -12.88 4.02 7.80
C ASP A 22 -13.76 5.27 7.49
N GLU A 23 -14.16 6.01 8.53
CA GLU A 23 -15.03 7.18 8.42
C GLU A 23 -14.31 8.44 7.85
N GLU A 24 -12.97 8.49 7.86
CA GLU A 24 -12.20 9.68 7.43
C GLU A 24 -11.53 9.55 6.05
N LEU A 25 -11.47 8.34 5.48
CA LEU A 25 -10.78 8.09 4.20
C LEU A 25 -11.37 8.88 3.03
N SER A 26 -12.69 9.10 3.04
CA SER A 26 -13.36 9.84 1.97
C SER A 26 -12.94 11.32 1.90
N LEU A 27 -12.43 11.88 2.99
CA LEU A 27 -11.97 13.26 3.06
C LEU A 27 -10.52 13.43 2.57
N MET A 28 -9.81 12.32 2.36
CA MET A 28 -8.42 12.33 1.94
C MET A 28 -8.28 12.66 0.45
N PRO A 29 -7.10 13.13 0.01
CA PRO A 29 -6.79 13.18 -1.42
C PRO A 29 -6.95 11.80 -2.06
N TYR A 30 -7.35 11.76 -3.32
CA TYR A 30 -7.51 10.52 -4.06
C TYR A 30 -6.72 10.53 -5.37
N LEU A 31 -6.46 9.34 -5.88
CA LEU A 31 -5.87 9.06 -7.18
C LEU A 31 -6.93 8.46 -8.12
N HIS A 32 -6.77 8.65 -9.42
CA HIS A 32 -7.54 7.93 -10.42
C HIS A 32 -6.89 6.60 -10.78
N ALA A 33 -7.66 5.52 -10.67
CA ALA A 33 -7.30 4.19 -11.16
C ALA A 33 -8.30 3.72 -12.22
N ALA A 34 -7.92 2.70 -12.98
CA ALA A 34 -8.84 2.03 -13.90
C ALA A 34 -10.09 1.55 -13.14
N SER A 35 -11.28 1.67 -13.76
CA SER A 35 -12.55 1.37 -13.07
C SER A 35 -12.64 -0.07 -12.55
N TYR A 36 -11.94 -1.01 -13.19
CA TYR A 36 -11.88 -2.42 -12.79
C TYR A 36 -10.80 -2.72 -11.73
N HIS A 37 -10.05 -1.72 -11.26
CA HIS A 37 -8.97 -1.93 -10.30
C HIS A 37 -9.50 -2.25 -8.90
N VAL A 38 -8.93 -3.27 -8.26
CA VAL A 38 -9.39 -3.84 -6.97
C VAL A 38 -8.88 -3.11 -5.74
N ALA A 39 -8.08 -2.06 -5.90
CA ALA A 39 -7.46 -1.36 -4.79
C ALA A 39 -8.50 -0.65 -3.90
N ARG A 40 -8.35 -0.76 -2.59
CA ARG A 40 -9.21 -0.09 -1.60
C ARG A 40 -8.68 1.29 -1.23
N PHE A 41 -7.37 1.42 -1.09
CA PHE A 41 -6.70 2.68 -0.78
C PHE A 41 -5.29 2.69 -1.39
N ALA A 42 -4.63 3.83 -1.32
CA ALA A 42 -3.27 4.02 -1.74
C ALA A 42 -2.39 4.46 -0.56
N LEU A 43 -1.11 4.08 -0.59
CA LEU A 43 -0.08 4.58 0.34
C LEU A 43 1.08 5.19 -0.45
N ILE A 44 1.60 6.32 -0.02
CA ILE A 44 2.75 6.95 -0.68
C ILE A 44 4.04 6.37 -0.11
N MET A 45 4.83 5.74 -0.96
CA MET A 45 6.12 5.18 -0.57
C MET A 45 7.10 6.31 -0.21
N ARG A 46 7.74 6.24 0.96
CA ARG A 46 8.66 7.29 1.44
C ARG A 46 10.12 6.88 1.57
N ASP A 47 10.43 5.60 1.39
CA ASP A 47 11.80 5.12 1.37
C ASP A 47 12.13 4.31 0.09
N GLY A 48 13.40 3.91 -0.04
CA GLY A 48 13.91 3.21 -1.22
C GLY A 48 14.13 1.72 -1.00
N GLY A 49 13.57 1.10 0.03
CA GLY A 49 13.85 -0.31 0.31
C GLY A 49 13.24 -1.29 -0.70
N LEU A 50 12.37 -0.82 -1.60
CA LEU A 50 11.78 -1.58 -2.69
C LEU A 50 12.26 -1.13 -4.10
N ALA A 51 13.28 -0.27 -4.18
CA ALA A 51 13.73 0.32 -5.45
C ALA A 51 14.17 -0.69 -6.52
N ASN A 52 14.76 -1.82 -6.10
CA ASN A 52 15.26 -2.85 -7.02
C ASN A 52 14.13 -3.63 -7.73
N ILE A 53 12.89 -3.52 -7.26
CA ILE A 53 11.69 -4.06 -7.94
C ILE A 53 10.86 -2.96 -8.62
N GLY A 54 11.45 -1.77 -8.81
CA GLY A 54 10.80 -0.66 -9.50
C GLY A 54 9.92 0.25 -8.64
N ILE A 55 9.81 0.00 -7.33
CA ILE A 55 9.05 0.84 -6.40
C ILE A 55 9.97 1.88 -5.76
N ARG A 56 9.71 3.15 -6.03
CA ARG A 56 10.54 4.30 -5.62
C ARG A 56 9.83 5.17 -4.59
N ALA A 57 10.60 5.99 -3.89
CA ALA A 57 10.03 7.03 -3.04
C ALA A 57 9.21 8.01 -3.90
N GLY A 58 8.00 8.32 -3.43
CA GLY A 58 7.00 9.11 -4.15
C GLY A 58 5.95 8.28 -4.88
N ASP A 59 6.20 6.99 -5.15
CA ASP A 59 5.22 6.13 -5.80
C ASP A 59 4.00 5.90 -4.90
N ALA A 60 2.81 5.91 -5.50
CA ALA A 60 1.59 5.50 -4.85
C ALA A 60 1.38 3.99 -5.01
N LEU A 61 1.35 3.28 -3.88
CA LEU A 61 1.11 1.85 -3.79
C LEU A 61 -0.39 1.60 -3.68
N LEU A 62 -0.98 0.96 -4.69
CA LEU A 62 -2.40 0.62 -4.68
C LEU A 62 -2.61 -0.68 -3.90
N ILE A 63 -3.25 -0.59 -2.73
CA ILE A 63 -3.42 -1.70 -1.80
C ILE A 63 -4.76 -2.38 -2.02
N ALA A 64 -4.73 -3.68 -2.28
CA ALA A 64 -5.90 -4.56 -2.25
C ALA A 64 -5.88 -5.36 -0.94
N ASP A 65 -7.04 -5.53 -0.30
CA ASP A 65 -7.21 -6.35 0.91
C ASP A 65 -7.38 -7.85 0.61
N PHE A 66 -7.37 -8.21 -0.68
CA PHE A 66 -7.51 -9.57 -1.16
C PHE A 66 -6.60 -9.83 -2.37
N SER A 67 -6.14 -11.08 -2.51
CA SER A 67 -5.42 -11.58 -3.67
C SER A 67 -5.89 -12.99 -4.02
N LEU A 68 -6.21 -13.22 -5.29
CA LEU A 68 -6.49 -14.56 -5.83
C LEU A 68 -5.22 -15.40 -6.01
N GLU A 69 -4.07 -14.73 -6.11
CA GLU A 69 -2.77 -15.36 -6.30
C GLU A 69 -2.01 -15.46 -4.98
N PRO A 70 -1.12 -16.45 -4.84
CA PRO A 70 -0.17 -16.51 -3.73
C PRO A 70 0.60 -15.20 -3.58
N VAL A 71 0.78 -14.75 -2.34
CA VAL A 71 1.47 -13.49 -2.04
C VAL A 71 3.00 -13.61 -2.11
N ARG A 72 3.53 -14.82 -2.25
CA ARG A 72 4.98 -15.07 -2.29
C ARG A 72 5.64 -14.31 -3.44
N GLY A 73 6.73 -13.61 -3.13
CA GLY A 73 7.48 -12.75 -4.05
C GLY A 73 6.83 -11.39 -4.31
N ARG A 74 5.67 -11.09 -3.71
CA ARG A 74 4.94 -9.84 -3.93
C ARG A 74 5.12 -8.86 -2.78
N PRO A 75 5.08 -7.55 -3.04
CA PRO A 75 5.03 -6.56 -1.98
C PRO A 75 3.67 -6.62 -1.26
N VAL A 76 3.72 -6.71 0.06
CA VAL A 76 2.58 -6.85 0.95
C VAL A 76 2.64 -5.82 2.06
N LEU A 77 1.47 -5.41 2.54
CA LEU A 77 1.29 -4.63 3.75
C LEU A 77 1.10 -5.60 4.93
N VAL A 78 2.06 -5.61 5.83
CA VAL A 78 2.05 -6.45 7.04
C VAL A 78 1.70 -5.59 8.23
N ARG A 79 0.80 -6.06 9.08
CA ARG A 79 0.45 -5.46 10.37
C ARG A 79 1.00 -6.31 11.52
N GLN A 80 1.65 -5.66 12.48
CA GLN A 80 2.13 -6.25 13.74
C GLN A 80 1.85 -5.26 14.87
N GLU A 81 1.14 -5.69 15.93
CA GLU A 81 0.90 -4.88 17.14
C GLU A 81 0.36 -3.45 16.85
N GLY A 82 -0.49 -3.30 15.83
CA GLY A 82 -1.07 -2.01 15.44
C GLY A 82 -0.20 -1.17 14.50
N GLN A 83 1.04 -1.57 14.24
CA GLN A 83 1.93 -0.93 13.28
C GLN A 83 1.99 -1.71 11.97
N TYR A 84 2.45 -1.04 10.91
CA TYR A 84 2.43 -1.51 9.54
C TYR A 84 3.82 -1.43 8.90
N ILE A 85 4.09 -2.30 7.94
CA ILE A 85 5.31 -2.25 7.11
C ILE A 85 5.03 -2.83 5.72
N VAL A 86 5.66 -2.26 4.69
CA VAL A 86 5.58 -2.80 3.31
C VAL A 86 6.83 -3.61 3.00
N ARG A 87 6.69 -4.90 2.71
CA ARG A 87 7.81 -5.80 2.41
C ARG A 87 7.45 -6.81 1.33
N ILE A 88 8.45 -7.44 0.75
CA ILE A 88 8.26 -8.59 -0.15
C ILE A 88 8.03 -9.83 0.71
N ALA A 89 6.92 -10.54 0.51
CA ALA A 89 6.69 -11.82 1.17
C ALA A 89 7.61 -12.90 0.58
N ALA A 90 8.80 -13.10 1.16
CA ALA A 90 9.80 -14.03 0.64
C ALA A 90 9.44 -15.49 0.97
N ASP A 91 9.01 -15.72 2.20
CA ASP A 91 8.44 -16.97 2.66
C ASP A 91 7.28 -16.72 3.62
N VAL A 92 6.18 -17.46 3.47
CA VAL A 92 4.97 -17.33 4.28
C VAL A 92 4.54 -18.74 4.65
N ASN A 93 4.75 -19.10 5.91
CA ASN A 93 4.43 -20.42 6.42
C ASN A 93 3.72 -20.34 7.78
N PRO A 94 3.13 -21.44 8.30
CA PRO A 94 2.34 -21.41 9.53
C PRO A 94 3.10 -21.04 10.80
N VAL A 95 4.43 -21.11 10.81
CA VAL A 95 5.27 -20.90 11.99
C VAL A 95 5.88 -19.50 11.98
N GLU A 96 6.60 -19.18 10.91
CA GLU A 96 7.27 -17.89 10.74
C GLU A 96 7.08 -17.38 9.31
N CYS A 97 7.07 -16.06 9.17
CA CYS A 97 7.07 -15.41 7.87
C CYS A 97 8.36 -14.62 7.69
N VAL A 98 8.93 -14.69 6.50
CA VAL A 98 10.11 -13.94 6.09
C VAL A 98 9.71 -12.86 5.10
N PHE A 99 10.00 -11.61 5.48
CA PHE A 99 9.65 -10.42 4.73
C PHE A 99 10.92 -9.67 4.32
N ALA A 100 11.22 -9.68 3.02
CA ALA A 100 12.45 -9.12 2.46
C ALA A 100 12.27 -7.67 2.00
N ALA A 101 13.38 -6.92 2.02
CA ALA A 101 13.54 -5.73 1.19
C ALA A 101 13.93 -6.13 -0.23
N ALA A 102 13.77 -5.22 -1.19
CA ALA A 102 14.43 -5.35 -2.49
C ALA A 102 15.86 -4.78 -2.46
N LYS A 103 16.12 -3.80 -1.59
CA LYS A 103 17.40 -3.09 -1.47
C LYS A 103 18.43 -3.92 -0.70
N GLU A 104 19.65 -4.00 -1.23
CA GLU A 104 20.79 -4.58 -0.53
C GLU A 104 21.10 -3.85 0.79
N GLY A 105 21.58 -4.61 1.78
CA GLY A 105 21.94 -4.11 3.11
C GLY A 105 20.76 -3.92 4.07
N VAL A 106 19.52 -4.15 3.63
CA VAL A 106 18.35 -4.18 4.52
C VAL A 106 18.04 -5.63 4.88
N ALA A 107 18.21 -5.98 6.16
CA ALA A 107 17.97 -7.32 6.65
C ALA A 107 16.49 -7.74 6.44
N PRO A 108 16.23 -9.02 6.09
CA PRO A 108 14.88 -9.58 6.12
C PRO A 108 14.31 -9.51 7.54
N LEU A 109 12.99 -9.32 7.61
CA LEU A 109 12.25 -9.45 8.87
C LEU A 109 11.73 -10.87 8.97
N VAL A 110 12.07 -11.53 10.07
CA VAL A 110 11.52 -12.85 10.43
C VAL A 110 10.57 -12.62 11.58
N LEU A 111 9.28 -12.89 11.36
CA LEU A 111 8.22 -12.60 12.32
C LEU A 111 7.39 -13.87 12.57
N PRO A 112 7.05 -14.19 13.83
CA PRO A 112 6.13 -15.29 14.13
C PRO A 112 4.78 -15.07 13.45
N SER A 113 4.28 -16.08 12.76
CA SER A 113 3.05 -15.98 11.97
C SER A 113 1.82 -15.64 12.83
N GLU A 114 1.83 -16.02 14.11
CA GLU A 114 0.78 -15.70 15.08
C GLU A 114 0.65 -14.19 15.36
N ASN A 115 1.76 -13.45 15.31
CA ASN A 115 1.84 -12.04 15.71
C ASN A 115 1.59 -11.05 14.58
N ILE A 116 1.47 -11.54 13.35
CA ILE A 116 1.35 -10.72 12.15
C ILE A 116 0.06 -10.98 11.40
N ARG A 117 -0.38 -10.01 10.62
CA ARG A 117 -1.42 -10.18 9.61
C ARG A 117 -0.95 -9.53 8.31
N ILE A 118 -1.02 -10.27 7.21
CA ILE A 118 -0.92 -9.66 5.88
C ILE A 118 -2.28 -9.03 5.60
N VAL A 119 -2.35 -7.71 5.71
CA VAL A 119 -3.61 -6.94 5.60
C VAL A 119 -3.86 -6.38 4.20
N GLY A 120 -2.84 -6.46 3.34
CA GLY A 120 -3.00 -6.09 1.94
C GLY A 120 -1.84 -6.50 1.06
N VAL A 121 -2.09 -6.47 -0.24
CA VAL A 121 -1.14 -6.76 -1.31
C VAL A 121 -1.04 -5.53 -2.20
N VAL A 122 0.17 -5.18 -2.62
CA VAL A 122 0.37 -4.15 -3.65
C VAL A 122 -0.12 -4.72 -4.97
N SER A 123 -1.25 -4.18 -5.43
CA SER A 123 -1.97 -4.61 -6.63
C SER A 123 -1.62 -3.78 -7.86
N GLY A 124 -1.04 -2.60 -7.65
CA GLY A 124 -0.58 -1.70 -8.70
C GLY A 124 0.25 -0.56 -8.13
N ILE A 125 0.91 0.18 -9.00
CA ILE A 125 1.78 1.32 -8.66
C ILE A 125 1.42 2.47 -9.61
N ILE A 126 1.28 3.68 -9.06
CA ILE A 126 1.16 4.91 -9.85
C ILE A 126 2.33 5.81 -9.46
N SER A 127 3.20 6.11 -10.43
CA SER A 127 4.34 7.00 -10.21
C SER A 127 3.97 8.46 -10.45
N PRO A 128 4.62 9.42 -9.76
CA PRO A 128 4.44 10.84 -10.03
C PRO A 128 4.87 11.25 -11.46
N PRO A 129 4.28 12.33 -12.01
CA PRO A 129 3.16 13.08 -11.46
C PRO A 129 1.86 12.28 -11.61
N TYR A 130 1.06 12.25 -10.55
CA TYR A 130 -0.25 11.58 -10.54
C TYR A 130 -1.39 12.59 -10.60
N GLU A 131 -2.51 12.20 -11.22
CA GLU A 131 -3.76 12.96 -11.16
C GLU A 131 -4.39 12.77 -9.79
N THR A 132 -4.44 13.85 -9.00
CA THR A 132 -5.06 13.86 -7.67
C THR A 132 -6.20 14.86 -7.57
N GLY A 133 -7.22 14.51 -6.79
CA GLY A 133 -8.27 15.45 -6.37
C GLY A 133 -8.53 15.36 -4.87
N ARG A 134 -9.37 16.28 -4.36
CA ARG A 134 -9.96 16.25 -3.02
C ARG A 134 -11.46 16.41 -3.14
N ILE A 135 -12.21 15.80 -2.22
CA ILE A 135 -13.65 16.06 -2.13
C ILE A 135 -13.84 17.52 -1.68
N GLY A 136 -14.51 18.32 -2.50
CA GLY A 136 -14.79 19.74 -2.24
C GLY A 136 -14.05 20.74 -3.13
N ASP A 137 -13.00 20.35 -3.85
CA ASP A 137 -12.24 21.25 -4.74
C ASP A 137 -12.91 21.45 -6.12
N GLY A 138 -14.09 20.85 -6.38
CA GLY A 138 -14.73 20.92 -7.70
C GLY A 138 -16.13 20.35 -7.89
N ASP A 139 -16.89 19.97 -6.85
CA ASP A 139 -18.29 19.50 -7.00
C ASP A 139 -19.32 20.65 -7.16
N ALA A 140 -18.87 21.80 -7.64
CA ALA A 140 -19.71 22.86 -8.21
C ALA A 140 -19.53 22.86 -9.73
N GLY A 141 -19.89 21.77 -10.41
CA GLY A 141 -19.60 21.69 -11.85
C GLY A 141 -20.14 20.54 -12.69
N GLU A 142 -20.74 19.49 -12.15
CA GLU A 142 -21.48 18.51 -12.97
C GLU A 142 -22.99 18.66 -12.75
N ALA A 143 -23.50 19.80 -13.17
CA ALA A 143 -24.86 19.90 -13.67
C ALA A 143 -24.82 19.85 -15.20
N LEU A 144 -25.66 18.99 -15.79
CA LEU A 144 -25.94 18.83 -17.24
C LEU A 144 -24.81 18.05 -17.96
N PHE A 145 -25.03 16.86 -18.51
CA PHE A 145 -26.11 16.38 -19.37
C PHE A 145 -26.43 14.90 -19.14
#